data_AF-A0A4Z0FEX7-F1
#
_entry.id   AF-A0A4Z0FEX7-F1
#
_cell.length_a   1.000
_cell.length_b   1.000
_cell.length_c   1.000
_cell.angle_alpha   90.00
_cell.angle_beta   90.00
_cell.angle_gamma   90.00
#
_symmetry.space_group_name_H-M   'P 1'
#
loop_
_entity.id
_entity.type
_entity.pdbx_description
1 polymer ?
#
loop_
_entity_poly.entity_id
_entity_poly.type
_entity_poly.pdbx_seq_one_letter_code
_entity_poly.pdbx_strand_id
1 'polypeptide(L)'
;MPAAVAALFLVLCALVQPAGAQQPPQAAVQALATAGFGAKAALLEQIADSGEPWARPVLQALLDGDLKMRKADGQVVLTRPAADGFALYDPIDGQELGQAGRFDLKRLAINNALRGQLRTLIATLSLGDPDPARRRAAVRALYDEI
;
A
#
# COMPACT_ATOMS: atom_id res chain seq x y z
N MET A 1 -44.60 -35.28 30.81
CA MET A 1 -43.46 -35.65 29.94
C MET A 1 -43.82 -35.18 28.53
N PRO A 2 -43.42 -33.97 28.08
CA PRO A 2 -42.05 -33.77 27.56
C PRO A 2 -41.52 -32.33 27.74
N ALA A 3 -40.54 -32.12 28.62
CA ALA A 3 -39.83 -30.83 28.76
C ALA A 3 -38.41 -30.91 28.17
N ALA A 4 -38.19 -31.78 27.18
CA ALA A 4 -36.88 -32.04 26.58
C ALA A 4 -36.59 -31.17 25.32
N VAL A 5 -37.38 -30.13 25.06
CA VAL A 5 -37.23 -29.29 23.85
C VAL A 5 -36.57 -27.94 24.15
N ALA A 6 -36.42 -27.56 25.42
CA ALA A 6 -35.89 -26.25 25.79
C ALA A 6 -34.36 -26.12 25.67
N ALA A 7 -33.63 -27.21 25.41
CA ALA A 7 -32.17 -27.22 25.44
C ALA A 7 -31.49 -26.97 24.07
N LEU A 8 -32.25 -26.86 22.97
CA LEU A 8 -31.66 -26.83 21.62
C LEU A 8 -31.52 -25.44 20.99
N PHE A 9 -32.04 -24.39 21.62
CA PHE A 9 -32.10 -23.05 21.01
C PHE A 9 -31.04 -22.04 21.50
N LEU A 10 -30.06 -22.48 22.30
CA LEU A 10 -29.11 -21.60 22.98
C LEU A 10 -27.65 -21.90 22.62
N VAL A 11 -27.39 -22.31 21.37
CA VAL A 11 -26.02 -22.57 20.87
C VAL A 11 -25.70 -21.86 19.55
N LEU A 12 -26.66 -21.16 18.93
CA LEU A 12 -26.46 -20.53 17.61
C LEU A 12 -26.12 -19.02 17.65
N CYS A 13 -25.42 -18.54 18.68
CA CYS A 13 -24.96 -17.14 18.75
C CYS A 13 -23.44 -16.98 18.94
N ALA A 14 -22.66 -18.06 18.91
CA ALA A 14 -21.24 -18.02 19.30
C ALA A 14 -20.24 -18.00 18.12
N LEU A 15 -20.63 -17.56 16.92
CA LEU A 15 -19.72 -17.44 15.77
C LEU A 15 -19.80 -16.09 15.05
N VAL A 16 -20.14 -15.01 15.77
CA VAL A 16 -19.68 -13.67 15.35
C VAL A 16 -18.20 -13.59 15.71
N GLN A 17 -17.36 -14.19 14.86
CA GLN A 17 -15.97 -13.79 14.82
C GLN A 17 -15.97 -12.30 14.44
N PRO A 18 -15.24 -11.43 15.14
CA PRO A 18 -14.96 -10.13 14.56
C PRO A 18 -14.25 -10.45 13.25
N ALA A 19 -14.90 -10.14 12.12
CA ALA A 19 -14.25 -10.13 10.83
C ALA A 19 -12.93 -9.40 11.05
N GLY A 20 -11.80 -10.09 10.88
CA GLY A 20 -10.49 -9.45 10.99
C GLY A 20 -10.55 -8.27 10.03
N ALA A 21 -10.72 -7.07 10.58
CA ALA A 21 -10.88 -5.87 9.79
C ALA A 21 -9.56 -5.74 9.05
N GLN A 22 -9.52 -6.19 7.80
CA GLN A 22 -8.46 -5.86 6.87
C GLN A 22 -8.33 -4.34 6.99
N GLN A 23 -7.20 -3.90 7.55
CA GLN A 23 -6.98 -2.46 7.74
C GLN A 23 -7.27 -1.77 6.41
N PRO A 24 -7.90 -0.58 6.43
CA PRO A 24 -8.16 0.12 5.19
C PRO A 24 -6.83 0.22 4.41
N PRO A 25 -6.81 -0.04 3.10
CA PRO A 25 -5.57 -0.13 2.34
C PRO A 25 -4.74 1.16 2.44
N GLN A 26 -5.37 2.29 2.74
CA GLN A 26 -4.74 3.56 3.10
C GLN A 26 -3.88 3.47 4.38
N ALA A 27 -4.37 2.77 5.41
CA ALA A 27 -3.60 2.52 6.63
C ALA A 27 -2.41 1.59 6.37
N ALA A 28 -2.49 0.70 5.38
CA ALA A 28 -1.35 -0.12 4.98
C ALA A 28 -0.20 0.73 4.41
N VAL A 29 -0.52 1.79 3.66
CA VAL A 29 0.49 2.77 3.18
C VAL A 29 1.21 3.43 4.34
N GLN A 30 0.47 3.90 5.36
CA GLN A 30 1.07 4.54 6.53
C GLN A 30 1.90 3.56 7.36
N ALA A 31 1.48 2.30 7.47
CA ALA A 31 2.21 1.26 8.19
C ALA A 31 3.60 0.94 7.57
N LEU A 32 3.84 1.28 6.29
CA LEU A 32 5.16 1.12 5.65
C LEU A 32 6.27 1.96 6.32
N ALA A 33 5.90 3.04 7.03
CA ALA A 33 6.84 3.89 7.76
C ALA A 33 7.56 3.16 8.90
N THR A 34 6.83 2.33 9.62
CA THR A 34 7.28 1.69 10.87
C THR A 34 7.48 0.19 10.75
N ALA A 35 6.90 -0.44 9.71
CA ALA A 35 7.01 -1.87 9.47
C ALA A 35 8.46 -2.32 9.16
N GLY A 36 8.85 -3.47 9.71
CA GLY A 36 10.05 -4.19 9.30
C GLY A 36 9.88 -4.84 7.92
N PHE A 37 10.97 -5.28 7.28
CA PHE A 37 10.94 -5.77 5.89
C PHE A 37 9.94 -6.92 5.65
N GLY A 38 9.80 -7.85 6.59
CA GLY A 38 8.82 -8.95 6.47
C GLY A 38 7.38 -8.45 6.53
N ALA A 39 7.06 -7.54 7.45
CA ALA A 39 5.73 -6.93 7.54
C ALA A 39 5.43 -6.05 6.31
N LYS A 40 6.44 -5.35 5.77
CA LYS A 40 6.28 -4.59 4.52
C LYS A 40 5.82 -5.49 3.38
N ALA A 41 6.38 -6.69 3.22
CA ALA A 41 5.97 -7.60 2.14
C ALA A 41 4.45 -7.85 2.13
N ALA A 42 3.86 -8.14 3.29
CA ALA A 42 2.42 -8.34 3.43
C ALA A 42 1.62 -7.04 3.17
N LEU A 43 2.12 -5.90 3.62
CA LEU A 43 1.48 -4.60 3.37
C LEU A 43 1.47 -4.23 1.88
N LEU A 44 2.52 -4.56 1.14
CA LEU A 44 2.58 -4.30 -0.30
C LEU A 44 1.57 -5.15 -1.07
N GLU A 45 1.42 -6.43 -0.69
CA GLU A 45 0.38 -7.30 -1.24
C GLU A 45 -1.01 -6.74 -0.94
N GLN A 46 -1.28 -6.34 0.31
CA GLN A 46 -2.55 -5.72 0.67
C GLN A 46 -2.84 -4.44 -0.13
N ILE A 47 -1.83 -3.61 -0.40
CA ILE A 47 -1.98 -2.41 -1.23
C ILE A 47 -2.30 -2.81 -2.67
N ALA A 48 -1.62 -3.82 -3.22
CA ALA A 48 -1.89 -4.28 -4.58
C ALA A 48 -3.29 -4.91 -4.71
N ASP A 49 -3.67 -5.77 -3.77
CA ASP A 49 -4.95 -6.48 -3.77
C ASP A 49 -6.15 -5.54 -3.54
N SER A 50 -5.91 -4.32 -3.05
CA SER A 50 -6.98 -3.31 -2.93
C SER A 50 -7.61 -2.94 -4.27
N GLY A 51 -6.89 -3.10 -5.39
CA GLY A 51 -7.37 -2.74 -6.73
C GLY A 51 -7.57 -1.24 -6.94
N GLU A 52 -7.12 -0.42 -5.99
CA GLU A 52 -7.34 1.03 -6.02
C GLU A 52 -6.46 1.73 -7.07
N PRO A 53 -6.95 2.80 -7.73
CA PRO A 53 -6.18 3.52 -8.76
C PRO A 53 -4.86 4.10 -8.24
N TRP A 54 -4.80 4.45 -6.95
CA TRP A 54 -3.61 5.01 -6.30
C TRP A 54 -2.59 3.93 -5.90
N ALA A 55 -2.97 2.65 -5.83
CA ALA A 55 -2.08 1.58 -5.38
C ALA A 55 -0.82 1.47 -6.23
N ARG A 56 -0.97 1.46 -7.56
CA ARG A 56 0.15 1.35 -8.49
C ARG A 56 1.13 2.54 -8.38
N PRO A 57 0.70 3.81 -8.46
CA PRO A 57 1.57 4.97 -8.23
C PRO A 57 2.33 4.91 -6.89
N VAL A 58 1.69 4.45 -5.82
CA VAL A 58 2.31 4.34 -4.49
C VAL A 58 3.40 3.28 -4.46
N LEU A 59 3.14 2.09 -5.01
CA LEU A 59 4.15 1.01 -5.09
C LEU A 59 5.35 1.44 -5.95
N GLN A 60 5.08 2.13 -7.07
CA GLN A 60 6.12 2.68 -7.93
C GLN A 60 6.96 3.72 -7.19
N ALA A 61 6.33 4.67 -6.50
CA ALA A 61 7.03 5.68 -5.71
C ALA A 61 7.88 5.07 -4.58
N LEU A 62 7.44 3.95 -3.99
CA LEU A 62 8.26 3.23 -3.02
C LEU A 62 9.49 2.59 -3.66
N LEU A 63 9.32 2.00 -4.85
CA LEU A 63 10.42 1.40 -5.62
C LEU A 63 11.47 2.44 -6.00
N ASP A 64 11.02 3.60 -6.47
CA ASP A 64 11.87 4.72 -6.89
C ASP A 64 12.51 5.45 -5.69
N GLY A 65 11.92 5.29 -4.49
CA GLY A 65 12.37 5.93 -3.26
C GLY A 65 11.86 7.36 -3.09
N ASP A 66 10.82 7.71 -3.84
CA ASP A 66 10.08 8.96 -3.76
C ASP A 66 9.05 8.93 -2.63
N LEU A 67 8.71 7.75 -2.13
CA LEU A 67 7.91 7.58 -0.92
C LEU A 67 8.79 7.72 0.33
N LYS A 68 8.49 8.72 1.16
CA LYS A 68 9.27 9.06 2.37
C LYS A 68 8.34 9.27 3.56
N MET A 69 8.88 9.12 4.76
CA MET A 69 8.19 9.45 6.00
C MET A 69 8.57 10.86 6.44
N ARG A 70 7.60 11.73 6.66
CA ARG A 70 7.79 13.06 7.25
C ARG A 70 8.07 12.90 8.75
N LYS A 71 9.12 13.53 9.27
CA LYS A 71 9.53 13.39 10.67
C LYS A 71 8.63 14.14 11.65
N ALA A 72 7.92 15.17 11.19
CA ALA A 72 7.07 16.01 12.03
C ALA A 72 5.88 15.24 12.63
N ASP A 73 5.26 14.37 11.84
CA ASP A 73 4.01 13.66 12.16
C ASP A 73 4.12 12.13 11.94
N GLY A 74 5.21 11.66 11.34
CA GLY A 74 5.39 10.25 10.99
C GLY A 74 4.62 9.82 9.74
N GLN A 75 4.02 10.75 9.00
CA GLN A 75 3.18 10.44 7.86
C GLN A 75 4.01 10.03 6.64
N VAL A 76 3.55 9.01 5.91
CA VAL A 76 4.08 8.64 4.61
C VAL A 76 3.56 9.61 3.55
N VAL A 77 4.50 10.22 2.84
CA VAL A 77 4.26 11.26 1.84
C VAL A 77 4.99 10.92 0.54
N LEU A 78 4.39 11.29 -0.59
CA LEU A 78 5.03 11.28 -1.89
C LEU A 78 5.89 12.55 -2.01
N THR A 79 7.10 12.42 -2.52
CA THR A 79 8.05 13.53 -2.63
C THR A 79 8.41 13.79 -4.09
N ARG A 80 8.38 15.05 -4.51
CA ARG A 80 8.88 15.49 -5.83
C ARG A 80 9.97 16.53 -5.66
N PRO A 81 11.01 16.53 -6.51
CA PRO A 81 12.06 17.56 -6.46
C PRO A 81 11.46 18.97 -6.60
N ALA A 82 11.89 19.88 -5.74
CA ALA A 82 11.54 21.30 -5.78
C ALA A 82 12.82 22.16 -5.67
N ALA A 83 12.69 23.48 -5.86
CA ALA A 83 13.82 24.41 -5.84
C ALA A 83 14.62 24.30 -4.53
N ASP A 84 13.94 24.25 -3.38
CA ASP A 84 14.55 24.11 -2.05
C ASP A 84 14.07 22.85 -1.32
N GLY A 85 14.34 21.68 -1.90
CA GLY A 85 14.09 20.38 -1.26
C GLY A 85 13.02 19.57 -1.98
N PHE A 86 11.92 19.25 -1.30
CA PHE A 86 10.87 18.41 -1.84
C PHE A 86 9.48 19.02 -1.64
N ALA A 87 8.69 19.04 -2.71
CA ALA A 87 7.24 19.20 -2.63
C ALA A 87 6.62 17.88 -2.16
N LEU A 88 5.68 17.96 -1.23
CA LEU A 88 5.06 16.83 -0.56
C LEU A 88 3.62 16.69 -1.03
N TYR A 89 3.24 15.46 -1.34
CA TYR A 89 1.87 15.13 -1.73
C TYR A 89 1.38 13.95 -0.92
N ASP A 90 0.07 13.89 -0.70
CA ASP A 90 -0.57 12.71 -0.16
C ASP A 90 -0.49 11.57 -1.21
N PRO A 91 -0.06 10.36 -0.82
CA PRO A 91 0.08 9.24 -1.74
C PRO A 91 -1.25 8.68 -2.28
N ILE A 92 -2.38 8.96 -1.63
CA ILE A 92 -3.69 8.37 -1.95
C ILE A 92 -4.50 9.31 -2.85
N ASP A 93 -4.67 10.57 -2.45
CA ASP A 93 -5.50 11.54 -3.18
C ASP A 93 -4.69 12.59 -3.96
N GLY A 94 -3.37 12.65 -3.76
CA GLY A 94 -2.50 13.59 -4.45
C GLY A 94 -2.60 15.03 -3.95
N GLN A 95 -3.24 15.28 -2.80
CA GLN A 95 -3.30 16.62 -2.22
C GLN A 95 -1.89 17.14 -1.88
N GLU A 96 -1.66 18.43 -2.12
CA GLU A 96 -0.40 19.07 -1.75
C GLU A 96 -0.34 19.29 -0.25
N LEU A 97 0.68 18.70 0.39
CA LEU A 97 0.91 18.75 1.83
C LEU A 97 2.06 19.71 2.21
N GLY A 98 2.40 20.63 1.30
CA GLY A 98 3.43 21.64 1.43
C GLY A 98 4.81 21.20 0.94
N GLN A 99 5.86 21.82 1.48
CA GLN A 99 7.26 21.52 1.15
C GLN A 99 8.04 21.15 2.40
N ALA A 100 9.08 20.32 2.23
CA ALA A 100 10.00 20.02 3.31
C ALA A 100 11.45 19.90 2.82
N GLY A 101 12.37 20.22 3.74
CA GLY A 101 13.79 20.04 3.51
C GLY A 101 14.18 18.57 3.49
N ARG A 102 15.35 18.28 2.91
CA ARG A 102 15.92 16.92 2.86
C ARG A 102 16.08 16.29 4.25
N PHE A 103 16.30 17.10 5.28
CA PHE A 103 16.52 16.64 6.66
C PHE A 103 15.23 16.31 7.41
N ASP A 104 14.09 16.80 6.96
CA ASP A 104 12.77 16.58 7.59
C ASP A 104 12.12 15.28 7.14
N LEU A 105 12.73 14.61 6.15
CA LEU A 105 12.21 13.40 5.51
C LEU A 105 13.12 12.21 5.82
N LYS A 106 12.51 11.07 6.12
CA LYS A 106 13.18 9.79 6.32
C LYS A 106 12.82 8.86 5.16
N ARG A 107 13.84 8.32 4.49
CA ARG A 107 13.63 7.34 3.42
C ARG A 107 13.04 6.05 3.97
N LEU A 108 12.06 5.50 3.26
CA LEU A 108 11.57 4.15 3.51
C LEU A 108 12.58 3.14 2.95
N ALA A 109 13.28 2.43 3.84
CA ALA A 109 14.22 1.40 3.41
C ALA A 109 13.49 0.19 2.84
N ILE A 110 14.02 -0.35 1.74
CA ILE A 110 13.61 -1.60 1.10
C ILE A 110 14.87 -2.43 0.77
N ASN A 111 14.77 -3.76 0.89
CA ASN A 111 15.83 -4.70 0.53
C ASN A 111 15.63 -5.22 -0.91
N ASN A 112 16.54 -6.06 -1.39
CA ASN A 112 16.45 -6.60 -2.76
C ASN A 112 15.24 -7.52 -2.97
N ALA A 113 14.84 -8.27 -1.94
CA ALA A 113 13.65 -9.11 -2.01
C ALA A 113 12.38 -8.26 -2.23
N LEU A 114 12.22 -7.19 -1.45
CA LEU A 114 11.10 -6.24 -1.60
C LEU A 114 11.14 -5.52 -2.95
N ARG A 115 12.32 -5.21 -3.50
CA ARG A 115 12.42 -4.64 -4.86
C ARG A 115 11.90 -5.60 -5.93
N GLY A 116 12.21 -6.90 -5.80
CA GLY A 116 11.68 -7.93 -6.69
C GLY A 116 10.16 -8.05 -6.58
N GLN A 117 9.66 -8.13 -5.34
CA GLN A 117 8.22 -8.20 -5.07
C GLN A 117 7.46 -6.97 -5.60
N LEU A 118 8.00 -5.77 -5.38
CA LEU A 118 7.42 -4.51 -5.89
C LEU A 118 7.27 -4.54 -7.42
N ARG A 119 8.30 -4.96 -8.15
CA ARG A 119 8.22 -5.07 -9.62
C ARG A 119 7.12 -6.03 -10.05
N THR A 120 7.02 -7.19 -9.42
CA THR A 120 5.97 -8.17 -9.70
C THR A 120 4.59 -7.58 -9.44
N LEU A 121 4.36 -6.96 -8.28
CA LEU A 121 3.08 -6.37 -7.92
C LEU A 121 2.70 -5.22 -8.87
N ILE A 122 3.66 -4.34 -9.20
CA ILE A 122 3.45 -3.25 -10.16
C ILE A 122 3.08 -3.81 -11.53
N ALA A 123 3.77 -4.85 -12.01
CA ALA A 123 3.46 -5.49 -13.28
C ALA A 123 2.04 -6.07 -13.29
N THR A 124 1.67 -6.81 -12.24
CA THR A 124 0.32 -7.39 -12.07
C THR A 124 -0.76 -6.31 -12.12
N LEU A 125 -0.61 -5.22 -11.36
CA LEU A 125 -1.54 -4.10 -11.37
C LEU A 125 -1.61 -3.42 -12.74
N SER A 126 -0.47 -3.27 -13.41
CA SER A 126 -0.39 -2.61 -14.70
C SER A 126 -1.03 -3.44 -15.83
N LEU A 127 -1.03 -4.77 -15.72
CA LEU A 127 -1.75 -5.68 -16.63
C LEU A 127 -3.27 -5.64 -16.41
N GLY A 128 -3.71 -5.40 -15.17
CA GLY A 128 -5.13 -5.27 -14.80
C GLY A 128 -5.74 -3.88 -15.05
N ASP A 129 -4.96 -2.88 -15.47
CA ASP A 129 -5.43 -1.50 -15.65
C ASP A 129 -6.60 -1.45 -16.67
N PRO A 130 -7.72 -0.75 -16.39
CA PRO A 130 -8.82 -0.64 -17.33
C PRO A 130 -8.42 0.09 -18.63
N ASP A 131 -7.43 0.98 -18.59
CA ASP A 131 -6.94 1.74 -19.74
C ASP A 131 -6.05 0.87 -20.66
N PRO A 132 -6.46 0.61 -21.91
CA PRO A 132 -5.68 -0.17 -22.86
C PRO A 132 -4.30 0.42 -23.20
N ALA A 133 -4.10 1.74 -23.06
CA ALA A 133 -2.81 2.38 -23.27
C ALA A 133 -1.85 2.06 -22.11
N ARG A 134 -2.34 2.13 -20.87
CA ARG A 134 -1.56 1.77 -19.68
C ARG A 134 -1.23 0.28 -19.63
N ARG A 135 -2.16 -0.60 -20.03
CA ARG A 135 -1.87 -2.05 -20.20
C ARG A 135 -0.77 -2.31 -21.22
N ARG A 136 -0.82 -1.67 -22.39
CA ARG A 136 0.21 -1.86 -23.44
C ARG A 136 1.58 -1.37 -22.99
N ALA A 137 1.65 -0.24 -22.28
CA ALA A 137 2.90 0.26 -21.71
C ALA A 137 3.48 -0.72 -20.68
N ALA A 138 2.61 -1.32 -19.85
CA ALA A 138 3.00 -2.36 -18.89
C ALA A 138 3.64 -3.59 -19.55
N VAL A 139 2.98 -4.11 -20.60
CA VAL A 139 3.47 -5.26 -21.36
C VAL A 139 4.84 -4.97 -21.97
N ARG A 140 5.05 -3.77 -22.54
CA ARG A 140 6.37 -3.38 -23.08
C ARG A 140 7.45 -3.32 -22.00
N ALA A 141 7.15 -2.76 -20.83
CA ALA A 141 8.11 -2.69 -19.74
C ALA A 141 8.59 -4.08 -19.27
N LEU A 142 7.75 -5.13 -19.37
CA LEU A 142 8.16 -6.51 -19.08
C LEU A 142 9.16 -7.07 -20.10
N TYR A 143 9.10 -6.66 -21.36
CA TYR A 143 10.03 -7.12 -22.40
C TYR A 143 11.38 -6.38 -22.34
N ASP A 144 11.40 -5.13 -21.87
CA ASP A 144 12.62 -4.32 -21.78
C ASP A 144 13.48 -4.64 -20.54
N GLU A 145 12.94 -5.34 -19.53
CA GLU A 145 13.64 -5.70 -18.28
C GLU A 145 14.35 -7.08 -18.33
N ILE A 146 14.31 -7.78 -19.48
CA ILE A 146 14.98 -9.07 -19.76
C ILE A 146 16.26 -8.86 -20.57
#